data_AF-A0A950PP48-F1
#
_entry.id   AF-A0A950PP48-F1
#
_cell.length_a   1.000
_cell.length_b   1.000
_cell.length_c   1.000
_cell.angle_alpha   90.00
_cell.angle_beta   90.00
_cell.angle_gamma   90.00
#
_symmetry.space_group_name_H-M   'P 1'
#
loop_
_entity.id
_entity.type
_entity.pdbx_description
1 polymer ?
#
loop_
_entity_poly.entity_id
_entity_poly.type
_entity_poly.pdbx_seq_one_letter_code
_entity_poly.pdbx_strand_id
1 'polypeptide(L)'
;MSTQNVQFSWGAGTATGIGSMPGEDAREVTRTVMGELDALPFLPELPARGPGADMIGRTLGMLVDLYARVEPSGWRFGDRPGRDTRRAWAWLREDLDALEEFTQGYEGSLKVQAVGPWTLAASVELHGGEAALSDPGACRDLTASLCEGLRQHIAEVGRRVPGAEVVLQLDEPSLTAVLQGRVRSASGYRSH
;
A
#
# COMPACT_ATOMS: atom_id res chain seq x y z
N MET A 1 -25.30 -4.55 16.65
CA MET A 1 -24.32 -4.93 15.63
C MET A 1 -23.67 -6.22 16.09
N SER A 2 -24.03 -7.34 15.48
CA SER A 2 -23.47 -8.64 15.84
C SER A 2 -22.00 -8.65 15.45
N THR A 3 -21.11 -8.79 16.43
CA THR A 3 -19.70 -9.11 16.21
C THR A 3 -19.66 -10.50 15.57
N GLN A 4 -19.59 -10.57 14.24
CA GLN A 4 -19.23 -11.81 13.59
C GLN A 4 -17.81 -12.15 14.07
N ASN A 5 -17.65 -13.32 14.69
CA ASN A 5 -16.33 -13.87 14.94
C ASN A 5 -15.67 -14.06 13.58
N VAL A 6 -14.73 -13.17 13.25
CA VAL A 6 -13.88 -13.33 12.07
C VAL A 6 -13.03 -14.56 12.33
N GLN A 7 -13.37 -15.65 11.65
CA GLN A 7 -12.61 -16.89 11.73
C GLN A 7 -11.53 -16.82 10.66
N PHE A 8 -10.31 -16.52 11.09
CA PHE A 8 -9.15 -16.51 10.21
C PHE A 8 -8.81 -17.94 9.79
N SER A 9 -8.41 -18.14 8.53
CA SER A 9 -8.05 -19.48 8.02
C SER A 9 -6.65 -19.95 8.43
N TRP A 10 -5.83 -19.08 9.04
CA TRP A 10 -4.56 -19.45 9.63
C TRP A 10 -4.70 -19.88 11.10
N GLY A 11 -3.79 -20.76 11.54
CA GLY A 11 -3.80 -21.38 12.87
C GLY A 11 -3.29 -20.47 14.00
N ALA A 12 -3.38 -20.97 15.24
CA ALA A 12 -2.79 -20.29 16.39
C ALA A 12 -1.25 -20.25 16.29
N GLY A 13 -0.64 -19.10 16.59
CA GLY A 13 0.82 -18.93 16.56
C GLY A 13 1.41 -18.75 15.16
N THR A 14 0.59 -18.47 14.14
CA THR A 14 1.07 -18.19 12.78
C THR A 14 1.99 -16.96 12.74
N ALA A 15 3.13 -17.11 12.07
CA ALA A 15 4.08 -16.02 11.80
C ALA A 15 3.82 -15.38 10.44
N THR A 16 4.11 -14.08 10.32
CA THR A 16 4.15 -13.33 9.06
C THR A 16 5.12 -12.16 9.17
N GLY A 17 5.49 -11.52 8.05
CA GLY A 17 6.32 -10.31 8.03
C GLY A 17 5.47 -9.03 8.10
N ILE A 18 6.08 -7.85 8.29
CA ILE A 18 5.32 -6.59 8.32
C ILE A 18 4.92 -6.12 6.91
N GLY A 19 5.73 -6.45 5.89
CA GLY A 19 5.51 -6.11 4.48
C GLY A 19 6.80 -5.73 3.75
N SER A 20 7.54 -4.75 4.28
CA SER A 20 8.80 -4.30 3.68
C SER A 20 9.95 -5.30 3.89
N MET A 21 10.73 -5.50 2.83
CA MET A 21 11.88 -6.41 2.79
C MET A 21 13.13 -5.70 2.21
N PRO A 22 14.34 -6.10 2.62
CA PRO A 22 15.57 -5.61 2.00
C PRO A 22 15.73 -6.16 0.58
N GLY A 23 16.56 -5.49 -0.22
CA GLY A 23 16.88 -5.91 -1.60
C GLY A 23 16.03 -5.24 -2.66
N GLU A 24 16.32 -5.57 -3.92
CA GLU A 24 15.71 -4.95 -5.11
C GLU A 24 15.13 -5.98 -6.09
N ASP A 25 15.40 -7.28 -5.90
CA ASP A 25 14.91 -8.34 -6.79
C ASP A 25 13.57 -8.89 -6.27
N ALA A 26 12.48 -8.55 -6.97
CA ALA A 26 11.14 -8.98 -6.62
C ALA A 26 10.97 -10.51 -6.61
N ARG A 27 11.61 -11.21 -7.54
CA ARG A 27 11.52 -12.68 -7.61
C ARG A 27 12.26 -13.32 -6.45
N GLU A 28 13.46 -12.82 -6.15
CA GLU A 28 14.25 -13.35 -5.05
C GLU A 28 13.54 -13.23 -3.72
N VAL A 29 13.06 -12.05 -3.39
CA VAL A 29 12.40 -11.82 -2.11
C VAL A 29 11.06 -12.55 -2.04
N THR A 30 10.28 -12.57 -3.11
CA THR A 30 8.98 -13.27 -3.13
C THR A 30 9.17 -14.78 -2.92
N ARG A 31 10.13 -15.41 -3.61
CA ARG A 31 10.44 -16.83 -3.40
C ARG A 31 10.83 -17.10 -1.95
N THR A 32 11.63 -16.22 -1.35
CA THR A 32 12.05 -16.34 0.06
C THR A 32 10.83 -16.23 0.99
N VAL A 33 9.95 -15.24 0.79
CA VAL A 33 8.73 -15.10 1.61
C VAL A 33 7.82 -16.31 1.48
N MET A 34 7.57 -16.78 0.26
CA MET A 34 6.72 -17.96 0.01
C MET A 34 7.33 -19.28 0.50
N GLY A 35 8.67 -19.38 0.55
CA GLY A 35 9.37 -20.57 1.02
C GLY A 35 9.56 -20.64 2.54
N GLU A 36 9.55 -19.50 3.23
CA GLU A 36 9.77 -19.42 4.69
C GLU A 36 8.47 -19.29 5.50
N LEU A 37 7.37 -18.85 4.87
CA LEU A 37 6.08 -18.63 5.55
C LEU A 37 4.99 -19.53 4.96
N ASP A 38 4.70 -20.64 5.62
CA ASP A 38 3.70 -21.60 5.16
C ASP A 38 2.26 -21.10 5.30
N ALA A 39 1.92 -20.50 6.45
CA ALA A 39 0.53 -20.26 6.84
C ALA A 39 -0.02 -18.86 6.51
N LEU A 40 0.85 -17.85 6.43
CA LEU A 40 0.46 -16.47 6.11
C LEU A 40 1.61 -15.72 5.41
N PRO A 41 2.02 -16.17 4.21
CA PRO A 41 2.94 -15.40 3.38
C PRO A 41 2.32 -14.05 2.98
N PHE A 42 3.16 -13.15 2.46
CA PHE A 42 2.73 -11.81 2.08
C PHE A 42 3.37 -11.34 0.78
N LEU A 43 2.73 -10.41 0.08
CA LEU A 43 3.32 -9.73 -1.08
C LEU A 43 4.40 -8.74 -0.59
N PRO A 44 5.71 -8.97 -0.83
CA PRO A 44 6.74 -8.11 -0.28
C PRO A 44 6.77 -6.72 -0.92
N GLU A 45 7.13 -5.72 -0.11
CA GLU A 45 7.47 -4.38 -0.59
C GLU A 45 8.99 -4.21 -0.60
N LEU A 46 9.55 -3.64 -1.69
CA LEU A 46 10.99 -3.41 -1.82
C LEU A 46 11.33 -1.92 -1.97
N PRO A 47 11.35 -1.14 -0.87
CA PRO A 47 11.61 0.29 -0.92
C PRO A 47 12.98 0.68 -1.53
N ALA A 48 13.97 -0.22 -1.50
CA ALA A 48 15.30 0.04 -2.06
C ALA A 48 15.28 0.28 -3.58
N ARG A 49 14.26 -0.21 -4.31
CA ARG A 49 14.05 0.08 -5.75
C ARG A 49 13.72 1.55 -6.05
N GLY A 50 13.54 2.36 -5.01
CA GLY A 50 13.33 3.79 -5.12
C GLY A 50 11.85 4.19 -5.15
N PRO A 51 11.55 5.47 -5.48
CA PRO A 51 10.23 6.02 -5.21
C PRO A 51 9.14 5.35 -6.04
N GLY A 52 8.05 4.96 -5.40
CA GLY A 52 6.99 4.16 -6.01
C GLY A 52 7.04 2.68 -5.62
N ALA A 53 8.18 2.19 -5.12
CA ALA A 53 8.28 0.84 -4.54
C ALA A 53 8.18 0.85 -3.00
N ASP A 54 8.30 2.02 -2.38
CA ASP A 54 7.99 2.27 -0.98
C ASP A 54 6.48 2.22 -0.71
N MET A 55 6.07 2.05 0.56
CA MET A 55 4.67 1.91 0.96
C MET A 55 3.77 3.06 0.46
N ILE A 56 4.27 4.31 0.51
CA ILE A 56 3.50 5.50 0.11
C ILE A 56 3.35 5.50 -1.41
N GLY A 57 4.47 5.40 -2.13
CA GLY A 57 4.48 5.40 -3.58
C GLY A 57 3.70 4.24 -4.21
N ARG A 58 3.80 3.03 -3.64
CA ARG A 58 3.03 1.85 -4.07
C ARG A 58 1.54 2.11 -3.92
N THR A 59 1.10 2.59 -2.75
CA THR A 59 -0.32 2.86 -2.48
C THR A 59 -0.84 4.01 -3.34
N LEU A 60 -0.06 5.08 -3.55
CA LEU A 60 -0.41 6.14 -4.50
C LEU A 60 -0.56 5.61 -5.94
N GLY A 61 0.22 4.59 -6.31
CA GLY A 61 0.07 3.88 -7.58
C GLY A 61 -1.22 3.05 -7.69
N MET A 62 -1.87 2.72 -6.58
CA MET A 62 -3.15 1.99 -6.58
C MET A 62 -4.36 2.90 -6.73
N LEU A 63 -4.20 4.22 -6.52
CA LEU A 63 -5.31 5.16 -6.60
C LEU A 63 -5.92 5.22 -8.00
N VAL A 64 -7.24 5.32 -8.05
CA VAL A 64 -8.04 5.44 -9.27
C VAL A 64 -8.37 6.90 -9.52
N ASP A 65 -8.08 7.38 -10.73
CA ASP A 65 -8.28 8.78 -11.18
C ASP A 65 -7.57 9.86 -10.35
N LEU A 66 -6.69 9.48 -9.42
CA LEU A 66 -5.78 10.37 -8.71
C LEU A 66 -4.34 9.97 -9.01
N TYR A 67 -3.51 10.97 -9.29
CA TYR A 67 -2.11 10.75 -9.65
C TYR A 67 -1.20 11.56 -8.74
N ALA A 68 -0.02 11.01 -8.45
CA ALA A 68 1.00 11.70 -7.67
C ALA A 68 2.37 11.65 -8.34
N ARG A 69 3.19 12.64 -8.01
CA ARG A 69 4.58 12.78 -8.45
C ARG A 69 5.48 13.10 -7.27
N VAL A 70 6.74 12.71 -7.39
CA VAL A 70 7.74 12.97 -6.37
C VAL A 70 8.34 14.35 -6.60
N GLU A 71 8.39 15.15 -5.56
CA GLU A 71 9.06 16.44 -5.48
C GLU A 71 10.09 16.45 -4.33
N PRO A 72 11.01 17.42 -4.27
CA PRO A 72 11.97 17.51 -3.18
C PRO A 72 11.34 17.58 -1.78
N SER A 73 10.13 18.13 -1.65
CA SER A 73 9.40 18.20 -0.38
C SER A 73 8.63 16.92 -0.03
N GLY A 74 8.39 16.03 -1.01
CA GLY A 74 7.61 14.82 -0.82
C GLY A 74 6.72 14.50 -2.03
N TRP A 75 5.71 13.66 -1.80
CA TRP A 75 4.71 13.37 -2.82
C TRP A 75 3.74 14.52 -2.97
N ARG A 76 3.38 14.87 -4.21
CA ARG A 76 2.34 15.84 -4.52
C ARG A 76 1.37 15.29 -5.54
N PHE A 77 0.08 15.62 -5.40
CA PHE A 77 -0.89 15.32 -6.44
C PHE A 77 -0.52 15.97 -7.78
N GLY A 78 -0.94 15.35 -8.88
CA GLY A 78 -0.81 15.87 -10.22
C GLY A 78 -2.03 15.55 -11.08
N ASP A 79 -2.22 16.33 -12.13
CA ASP A 79 -3.45 16.27 -12.94
C ASP A 79 -3.53 15.08 -13.90
N ARG A 80 -2.41 14.37 -14.12
CA ARG A 80 -2.29 13.30 -15.10
C ARG A 80 -1.22 12.29 -14.70
N PRO A 81 -1.28 11.03 -15.19
CA PRO A 81 -0.29 10.03 -14.87
C PRO A 81 1.11 10.48 -15.32
N GLY A 82 1.98 10.67 -14.34
CA GLY A 82 3.35 11.16 -14.52
C GLY A 82 4.36 10.03 -14.67
N ARG A 83 5.65 10.38 -14.62
CA ARG A 83 6.74 9.41 -14.58
C ARG A 83 6.66 8.53 -13.32
N ASP A 84 6.46 9.15 -12.16
CA ASP A 84 6.47 8.44 -10.88
C ASP A 84 5.26 7.52 -10.73
N THR A 85 4.07 7.95 -11.18
CA THR A 85 2.87 7.11 -11.28
C THR A 85 3.14 5.86 -12.12
N ARG A 86 3.68 6.04 -13.34
CA ARG A 86 4.00 4.91 -14.23
C ARG A 86 5.06 3.99 -13.64
N ARG A 87 6.01 4.54 -12.88
CA ARG A 87 7.04 3.76 -12.19
C ARG A 87 6.43 2.92 -11.05
N ALA A 88 5.56 3.50 -10.23
CA ALA A 88 4.84 2.76 -9.19
C ALA A 88 4.01 1.61 -9.79
N TRP A 89 3.32 1.85 -10.92
CA TRP A 89 2.59 0.79 -11.64
C TRP A 89 3.52 -0.31 -12.16
N ALA A 90 4.69 0.04 -12.66
CA ALA A 90 5.67 -0.93 -13.14
C ALA A 90 6.18 -1.81 -11.99
N TRP A 91 6.53 -1.21 -10.85
CA TRP A 91 6.96 -1.94 -9.65
C TRP A 91 5.87 -2.84 -9.09
N LEU A 92 4.64 -2.36 -8.97
CA LEU A 92 3.53 -3.18 -8.49
C LEU A 92 3.24 -4.35 -9.45
N ARG A 93 3.34 -4.12 -10.76
CA ARG A 93 3.18 -5.20 -11.75
C ARG A 93 4.27 -6.25 -11.62
N GLU A 94 5.53 -5.83 -11.50
CA GLU A 94 6.65 -6.75 -11.29
C GLU A 94 6.50 -7.56 -10.00
N ASP A 95 6.04 -6.93 -8.91
CA ASP A 95 5.76 -7.60 -7.64
C ASP A 95 4.66 -8.66 -7.80
N LEU A 96 3.59 -8.34 -8.53
CA LEU A 96 2.49 -9.27 -8.79
C LEU A 96 2.87 -10.39 -9.76
N ASP A 97 3.71 -10.11 -10.77
CA ASP A 97 4.23 -11.12 -11.69
C ASP A 97 5.12 -12.12 -10.93
N ALA A 98 5.97 -11.65 -10.01
CA ALA A 98 6.77 -12.51 -9.13
C ALA A 98 5.89 -13.33 -8.18
N LEU A 99 4.87 -12.71 -7.58
CA LEU A 99 3.91 -13.42 -6.72
C LEU A 99 3.24 -14.57 -7.48
N GLU A 100 2.71 -14.30 -8.67
CA GLU A 100 2.06 -15.30 -9.51
C GLU A 100 3.01 -16.46 -9.87
N GLU A 101 4.27 -16.16 -10.17
CA GLU A 101 5.30 -17.17 -10.46
C GLU A 101 5.51 -18.15 -9.29
N PHE A 102 5.55 -17.65 -8.04
CA PHE A 102 5.88 -18.46 -6.86
C PHE A 102 4.66 -18.96 -6.06
N THR A 103 3.45 -18.74 -6.56
CA THR A 103 2.19 -19.16 -5.89
C THR A 103 1.40 -20.18 -6.72
N GLN A 104 2.04 -20.87 -7.67
CA GLN A 104 1.40 -21.89 -8.49
C GLN A 104 0.85 -23.03 -7.63
N GLY A 105 -0.48 -23.21 -7.65
CA GLY A 105 -1.16 -24.21 -6.83
C GLY A 105 -1.25 -23.86 -5.33
N TYR A 106 -0.94 -22.62 -4.96
CA TYR A 106 -1.08 -22.16 -3.58
C TYR A 106 -2.56 -22.11 -3.16
N GLU A 107 -2.85 -22.68 -2.00
CA GLU A 107 -4.15 -22.60 -1.33
C GLU A 107 -3.93 -22.16 0.11
N GLY A 108 -4.56 -21.06 0.52
CA GLY A 108 -4.41 -20.54 1.88
C GLY A 108 -4.46 -19.02 1.96
N SER A 109 -4.18 -18.49 3.15
CA SER A 109 -4.20 -17.04 3.37
C SER A 109 -2.98 -16.35 2.80
N LEU A 110 -3.22 -15.34 1.96
CA LEU A 110 -2.16 -14.50 1.40
C LEU A 110 -2.37 -13.06 1.84
N LYS A 111 -1.38 -12.51 2.55
CA LYS A 111 -1.43 -11.14 3.01
C LYS A 111 -0.97 -10.16 1.93
N VAL A 112 -1.69 -9.06 1.79
CA VAL A 112 -1.27 -7.87 1.05
C VAL A 112 -1.40 -6.66 1.96
N GLN A 113 -0.70 -5.58 1.64
CA GLN A 113 -0.69 -4.39 2.46
C GLN A 113 -0.73 -3.13 1.62
N ALA A 114 -1.32 -2.10 2.21
CA ALA A 114 -1.40 -0.78 1.64
C ALA A 114 -1.47 0.26 2.76
N VAL A 115 -1.13 1.49 2.44
CA VAL A 115 -1.21 2.60 3.38
C VAL A 115 -2.66 3.04 3.56
N GLY A 116 -3.08 3.21 4.80
CA GLY A 116 -4.44 3.68 5.10
C GLY A 116 -4.65 5.15 4.74
N PRO A 117 -5.91 5.61 4.71
CA PRO A 117 -6.27 6.95 4.23
C PRO A 117 -5.65 8.08 5.04
N TRP A 118 -5.43 7.93 6.35
CA TRP A 118 -4.89 9.02 7.19
C TRP A 118 -3.41 9.24 6.94
N THR A 119 -2.64 8.17 6.91
CA THR A 119 -1.22 8.21 6.57
C THR A 119 -1.02 8.66 5.13
N LEU A 120 -1.85 8.19 4.20
CA LEU A 120 -1.74 8.62 2.81
C LEU A 120 -2.05 10.12 2.66
N ALA A 121 -3.12 10.63 3.28
CA ALA A 121 -3.48 12.05 3.27
C ALA A 121 -2.45 12.95 3.98
N ALA A 122 -1.78 12.44 5.01
CA ALA A 122 -0.68 13.14 5.68
C ALA A 122 0.62 13.16 4.86
N SER A 123 0.77 12.23 3.90
CA SER A 123 2.02 12.03 3.15
C SER A 123 2.01 12.58 1.72
N VAL A 124 0.89 13.12 1.27
CA VAL A 124 0.74 13.72 -0.07
C VAL A 124 0.31 15.18 0.04
N GLU A 125 0.97 16.05 -0.71
CA GLU A 125 0.68 17.46 -0.78
C GLU A 125 -0.33 17.78 -1.89
N LEU A 126 -1.13 18.83 -1.66
CA LEU A 126 -1.92 19.52 -2.68
C LEU A 126 -1.03 20.41 -3.54
N HIS A 127 -1.60 20.98 -4.61
CA HIS A 127 -0.92 21.98 -5.45
C HIS A 127 -0.38 23.19 -4.66
N GLY A 128 -1.04 23.57 -3.56
CA GLY A 128 -0.61 24.66 -2.68
C GLY A 128 0.50 24.30 -1.70
N GLY A 129 0.98 23.04 -1.68
CA GLY A 129 2.02 22.56 -0.77
C GLY A 129 1.51 22.19 0.64
N GLU A 130 0.23 22.36 0.93
CA GLU A 130 -0.36 21.81 2.16
C GLU A 130 -0.60 20.31 2.03
N ALA A 131 -0.51 19.56 3.14
CA ALA A 131 -0.86 18.15 3.15
C ALA A 131 -2.35 17.97 2.79
N ALA A 132 -2.70 16.94 2.04
CA ALA A 132 -4.10 16.65 1.68
C ALA A 132 -5.01 16.49 2.91
N LEU A 133 -4.43 16.11 4.05
CA LEU A 133 -5.08 16.06 5.35
C LEU A 133 -5.74 17.40 5.76
N SER A 134 -5.23 18.55 5.32
CA SER A 134 -5.81 19.86 5.66
C SER A 134 -7.10 20.18 4.90
N ASP A 135 -7.40 19.44 3.83
CA ASP A 135 -8.57 19.63 2.98
C ASP A 135 -9.54 18.44 3.11
N PRO A 136 -10.72 18.64 3.74
CA PRO A 136 -11.73 17.58 3.87
C PRO A 136 -12.25 17.04 2.54
N GLY A 137 -12.26 17.84 1.47
CA GLY A 137 -12.60 17.41 0.13
C GLY A 137 -11.54 16.46 -0.43
N ALA A 138 -10.27 16.86 -0.37
CA ALA A 138 -9.17 16.01 -0.80
C ALA A 138 -9.12 14.68 -0.02
N CYS A 139 -9.38 14.70 1.29
CA CYS A 139 -9.46 13.48 2.09
C CYS A 139 -10.58 12.54 1.65
N ARG A 140 -11.76 13.08 1.30
CA ARG A 140 -12.89 12.27 0.80
C ARG A 140 -12.55 11.65 -0.55
N ASP A 141 -12.01 12.44 -1.47
CA ASP A 141 -11.68 11.98 -2.82
C ASP A 141 -10.56 10.94 -2.79
N LEU A 142 -9.52 11.16 -1.97
CA LEU A 142 -8.44 10.20 -1.71
C LEU A 142 -8.99 8.90 -1.12
N THR A 143 -9.87 8.98 -0.12
CA THR A 143 -10.42 7.77 0.51
C THR A 143 -11.28 6.98 -0.47
N ALA A 144 -12.13 7.65 -1.25
CA ALA A 144 -12.95 7.00 -2.28
C ALA A 144 -12.08 6.31 -3.35
N SER A 145 -11.06 7.02 -3.84
CA SER A 145 -10.08 6.51 -4.80
C SER A 145 -9.30 5.32 -4.24
N LEU A 146 -8.87 5.38 -2.97
CA LEU A 146 -8.17 4.30 -2.29
C LEU A 146 -9.06 3.07 -2.13
N CYS A 147 -10.32 3.23 -1.69
CA CYS A 147 -11.24 2.10 -1.56
C CYS A 147 -11.42 1.35 -2.89
N GLU A 148 -11.61 2.09 -3.98
CA GLU A 148 -11.74 1.48 -5.31
C GLU A 148 -10.43 0.84 -5.78
N GLY A 149 -9.29 1.52 -5.57
CA GLY A 149 -7.97 0.98 -5.86
C GLY A 149 -7.64 -0.32 -5.13
N LEU A 150 -7.95 -0.38 -3.83
CA LEU A 150 -7.79 -1.60 -3.02
C LEU A 150 -8.69 -2.73 -3.49
N ARG A 151 -9.93 -2.43 -3.87
CA ARG A 151 -10.85 -3.41 -4.45
C ARG A 151 -10.29 -3.99 -5.75
N GLN A 152 -9.73 -3.15 -6.62
CA GLN A 152 -9.08 -3.59 -7.86
C GLN A 152 -7.82 -4.41 -7.58
N HIS A 153 -7.01 -3.99 -6.61
CA HIS A 153 -5.78 -4.70 -6.23
C HIS A 153 -6.08 -6.09 -5.65
N ILE A 154 -7.04 -6.21 -4.73
CA ILE A 154 -7.47 -7.50 -4.16
C ILE A 154 -8.02 -8.41 -5.27
N ALA A 155 -8.85 -7.87 -6.17
CA ALA A 155 -9.39 -8.64 -7.28
C ALA A 155 -8.28 -9.14 -8.23
N GLU A 156 -7.28 -8.31 -8.50
CA GLU A 156 -6.12 -8.67 -9.33
C GLU A 156 -5.26 -9.75 -8.67
N VAL A 157 -5.02 -9.66 -7.36
CA VAL A 157 -4.31 -10.69 -6.59
C VAL A 157 -5.09 -12.00 -6.63
N GLY A 158 -6.40 -11.98 -6.37
CA GLY A 158 -7.25 -13.17 -6.44
C GLY A 158 -7.32 -13.79 -7.85
N ARG A 159 -7.21 -12.97 -8.91
CA ARG A 159 -7.15 -13.47 -10.30
C ARG A 159 -5.83 -14.21 -10.58
N ARG A 160 -4.72 -13.71 -10.04
CA ARG A 160 -3.37 -14.28 -10.22
C ARG A 160 -3.13 -15.48 -9.31
N VAL A 161 -3.74 -15.50 -8.13
CA VAL A 161 -3.62 -16.58 -7.13
C VAL A 161 -5.03 -17.06 -6.73
N PRO A 162 -5.70 -17.89 -7.56
CA PRO A 162 -7.11 -18.24 -7.32
C PRO A 162 -7.40 -19.01 -6.02
N GLY A 163 -6.39 -19.72 -5.48
CA GLY A 163 -6.51 -20.42 -4.19
C GLY A 163 -6.21 -19.55 -2.97
N ALA A 164 -5.85 -18.27 -3.16
CA ALA A 164 -5.55 -17.37 -2.07
C ALA A 164 -6.81 -16.78 -1.42
N GLU A 165 -6.89 -16.86 -0.10
CA GLU A 165 -7.74 -16.01 0.73
C GLU A 165 -6.97 -14.72 1.06
N VAL A 166 -7.32 -13.63 0.36
CA VAL A 166 -6.57 -12.37 0.50
C VAL A 166 -6.88 -11.67 1.81
N VAL A 167 -5.83 -11.37 2.58
CA VAL A 167 -5.88 -10.61 3.83
C VAL A 167 -5.27 -9.24 3.59
N LEU A 168 -6.04 -8.17 3.75
CA LEU A 168 -5.53 -6.80 3.61
C LEU A 168 -5.10 -6.22 4.97
N GLN A 169 -3.83 -5.84 5.07
CA GLN A 169 -3.30 -5.01 6.15
C GLN A 169 -3.31 -3.53 5.72
N LEU A 170 -3.91 -2.65 6.53
CA LEU A 170 -3.84 -1.20 6.34
C LEU A 170 -2.86 -0.59 7.31
N ASP A 171 -1.78 -0.02 6.78
CA ASP A 171 -0.72 0.59 7.57
C ASP A 171 -1.00 2.06 7.84
N GLU A 172 -1.12 2.40 9.12
CA GLU A 172 -1.49 3.73 9.59
C GLU A 172 -0.51 4.35 10.61
N PRO A 173 0.81 4.40 10.31
CA PRO A 173 1.80 4.92 11.26
C PRO A 173 1.60 6.40 11.62
N SER A 174 0.99 7.21 10.74
CA SER A 174 0.74 8.63 11.03
C SER A 174 -0.53 8.87 11.84
N LEU A 175 -1.39 7.87 12.04
CA LEU A 175 -2.70 8.04 12.68
C LEU A 175 -2.61 8.70 14.06
N THR A 176 -1.62 8.31 14.87
CA THR A 176 -1.43 8.93 16.19
C THR A 176 -1.08 10.41 16.06
N ALA A 177 -0.23 10.79 15.11
CA ALA A 177 0.13 12.18 14.88
C ALA A 177 -1.05 13.00 14.34
N VAL A 178 -1.84 12.42 13.43
CA VAL A 178 -3.09 13.00 12.90
C VAL A 178 -4.08 13.28 14.03
N LEU A 179 -4.36 12.29 14.89
CA LEU A 179 -5.31 12.44 16.00
C LEU A 179 -4.85 13.48 17.04
N GLN A 180 -3.55 13.73 17.14
CA GLN A 180 -2.97 14.69 18.06
C GLN A 180 -2.77 16.08 17.45
N GLY A 181 -3.11 16.26 16.18
CA GLY A 181 -2.90 17.49 15.45
C GLY A 181 -1.42 17.86 15.27
N ARG A 182 -0.57 16.86 15.00
CA ARG A 182 0.91 16.99 14.94
C ARG A 182 1.49 16.72 13.56
N VAL A 183 0.66 16.65 12.52
CA VAL A 183 1.17 16.47 11.16
C VAL A 183 1.80 17.80 10.72
N ARG A 184 3.10 17.74 10.41
CA ARG A 184 3.84 18.92 9.98
C ARG A 184 3.37 19.29 8.57
N SER A 185 2.88 20.52 8.40
CA SER A 185 2.71 21.07 7.05
C SER A 185 4.09 21.33 6.41
N ALA A 186 4.15 21.32 5.08
CA ALA A 186 5.39 21.52 4.31
C ALA A 186 6.13 22.84 4.61
N SER A 187 5.54 23.77 5.36
CA SER A 187 6.17 25.04 5.75
C SER A 187 6.74 25.06 7.18
N GLY A 188 6.53 24.03 8.00
CA GLY A 188 7.02 24.00 9.39
C GLY A 188 6.38 25.02 10.34
N TYR A 189 5.39 25.79 9.89
CA TYR A 189 4.76 26.86 10.69
C TYR A 189 3.38 26.51 11.28
N ARG A 190 2.77 25.38 10.92
CA ARG A 190 1.48 24.96 11.49
C ARG A 190 1.42 23.45 11.72
N SER A 191 0.93 23.07 12.89
CA SER A 191 0.53 21.72 13.23
C SER A 191 -0.98 21.61 12.99
N HIS A 192 -1.37 20.69 12.11
CA HIS A 192 -2.77 20.32 11.85
C HIS A 192 -3.10 19.03 12.56
#